data_AF-A0ABD5EHX7-F1
#
_entry.id   AF-A0ABD5EHX7-F1
#
_cell.length_a   1.000
_cell.length_b   1.000
_cell.length_c   1.000
_cell.angle_alpha   90.00
_cell.angle_beta   90.00
_cell.angle_gamma   90.00
#
_symmetry.space_group_name_H-M   'P 1'
#
loop_
_entity.id
_entity.type
_entity.pdbx_description
1 polymer ?
#
loop_
_entity_poly.entity_id
_entity_poly.type
_entity_poly.pdbx_seq_one_letter_code
_entity_poly.pdbx_strand_id
1 'polypeptide(L)'
;MDISSVTRSDGGGAGLALEVRERPLPGLRVSVAGSCLLISQQGRTVLLASVDDGNAGVRFRRTGGHRSVVPPLRADTARAVAGSPVRWAYRFARWLDGPAGPLHDGRWLLTHVTPFPRWRPPGSSHADYWGSLLIEGHPDGRIDWFEHHGAWKVFPLRPMPGADDTRVKAYRGQAREGVLPPVLLWWVSGLDCHLVLDGHARLAAAIAESVEPPLLRVHRTLARDDLSTRVDEAVGDHTRELARFSVLRALHGPAVPDGAALAGPVLARRLAALDVAVEPTWAWPLPGGEAAWQRIADAVTAAEGSGADGTGP
;
A
#
# COMPACT_ATOMS: atom_id res chain seq x y z
N MET A 1 -18.10 8.17 6.19
CA MET A 1 -17.37 7.52 5.09
C MET A 1 -18.33 6.57 4.40
N ASP A 2 -18.47 6.66 3.08
CA ASP A 2 -19.34 5.77 2.31
C ASP A 2 -18.53 4.64 1.71
N ILE A 3 -19.05 3.41 1.76
CA ILE A 3 -18.36 2.21 1.28
C ILE A 3 -19.16 1.62 0.12
N SER A 4 -18.50 1.38 -1.01
CA SER A 4 -19.10 0.73 -2.17
C SER A 4 -18.19 -0.38 -2.70
N SER A 5 -18.78 -1.46 -3.22
CA SER A 5 -18.02 -2.51 -3.88
C SER A 5 -17.52 -2.03 -5.24
N VAL A 6 -16.27 -2.35 -5.57
CA VAL A 6 -15.72 -2.15 -6.91
C VAL A 6 -15.59 -3.52 -7.57
N THR A 7 -16.23 -3.68 -8.72
CA THR A 7 -16.08 -4.84 -9.60
C THR A 7 -15.09 -4.49 -10.69
N ARG A 8 -14.14 -5.38 -10.95
CA ARG A 8 -13.26 -5.27 -12.12
C ARG A 8 -14.10 -5.49 -13.37
N SER A 9 -13.64 -4.92 -14.48
CA SER A 9 -14.17 -5.19 -15.83
C SER A 9 -14.25 -6.67 -16.23
N ASP A 10 -13.49 -7.56 -15.58
CA ASP A 10 -13.56 -9.03 -15.78
C ASP A 10 -14.61 -9.75 -14.90
N GLY A 11 -15.42 -9.00 -14.13
CA GLY A 11 -16.41 -9.55 -13.21
C GLY A 11 -15.84 -10.02 -11.86
N GLY A 12 -14.52 -10.00 -11.67
CA GLY A 12 -13.89 -10.26 -10.39
C GLY A 12 -14.07 -9.09 -9.40
N GLY A 13 -14.28 -9.37 -8.11
CA GLY A 13 -14.32 -8.32 -7.10
C GLY A 13 -12.96 -7.61 -6.99
N ALA A 14 -12.89 -6.31 -7.33
CA ALA A 14 -11.66 -5.51 -7.30
C ALA A 14 -11.28 -5.10 -5.87
N GLY A 15 -12.29 -4.85 -5.03
CA GLY A 15 -12.10 -4.32 -3.68
C GLY A 15 -13.28 -3.48 -3.22
N LEU A 16 -13.03 -2.60 -2.25
CA LEU A 16 -13.97 -1.61 -1.74
C LEU A 16 -13.47 -0.20 -2.04
N ALA A 17 -14.33 0.63 -2.63
CA ALA A 17 -14.11 2.08 -2.69
C ALA A 17 -14.63 2.72 -1.41
N LEU A 18 -13.81 3.58 -0.81
CA LEU A 18 -14.12 4.34 0.40
C LEU A 18 -14.15 5.82 0.03
N GLU A 19 -15.32 6.44 0.15
CA GLU A 19 -15.50 7.88 -0.02
C GLU A 19 -15.39 8.54 1.36
N VAL A 20 -14.35 9.34 1.53
CA VAL A 20 -14.08 10.04 2.78
C VAL A 20 -14.37 11.52 2.57
N ARG A 21 -15.17 12.09 3.47
CA ARG A 21 -15.56 13.50 3.50
C ARG A 21 -15.41 14.02 4.92
N GLU A 22 -15.29 15.34 5.06
CA GLU A 22 -15.19 16.04 6.35
C GLU A 22 -13.98 15.61 7.19
N ARG A 23 -12.91 15.19 6.53
CA ARG A 23 -11.64 14.77 7.13
C ARG A 23 -10.46 15.39 6.36
N PRO A 24 -10.23 16.71 6.49
CA PRO A 24 -9.18 17.40 5.75
C PRO A 24 -7.76 16.95 6.16
N LEU A 25 -7.60 16.36 7.35
CA LEU A 25 -6.35 15.84 7.87
C LEU A 25 -6.53 14.41 8.39
N PRO A 26 -5.67 13.45 8.00
CA PRO A 26 -5.72 12.09 8.52
C PRO A 26 -5.00 11.98 9.86
N GLY A 27 -5.36 10.93 10.61
CA GLY A 27 -4.68 10.57 11.85
C GLY A 27 -3.24 10.12 11.61
N LEU A 28 -3.01 9.32 10.57
CA LEU A 28 -1.70 8.92 10.07
C LEU A 28 -1.39 9.70 8.80
N ARG A 29 -0.47 10.66 8.86
CA ARG A 29 -0.22 11.61 7.78
C ARG A 29 1.23 11.61 7.32
N VAL A 30 1.42 11.88 6.03
CA VAL A 30 2.73 12.22 5.45
C VAL A 30 2.86 13.74 5.41
N SER A 31 3.91 14.27 6.00
CA SER A 31 4.30 15.67 5.89
C SER A 31 5.63 15.78 5.15
N VAL A 32 5.80 16.86 4.38
CA VAL A 32 6.99 17.10 3.56
C VAL A 32 7.60 18.46 3.83
N ALA A 33 8.93 18.52 3.77
CA ALA A 33 9.73 19.73 3.79
C ALA A 33 10.95 19.53 2.89
N GLY A 34 10.94 20.13 1.70
CA GLY A 34 11.99 19.89 0.70
C GLY A 34 12.11 18.41 0.37
N SER A 35 13.32 17.85 0.55
CA SER A 35 13.61 16.41 0.35
C SER A 35 13.29 15.53 1.56
N CYS A 36 12.74 16.10 2.63
CA CYS A 36 12.44 15.40 3.88
C CYS A 36 10.97 15.03 4.01
N LEU A 37 10.71 13.82 4.48
CA LEU A 37 9.40 13.26 4.80
C LEU A 37 9.29 12.99 6.30
N LEU A 38 8.11 13.26 6.85
CA LEU A 38 7.71 12.92 8.21
C LEU A 38 6.39 12.17 8.16
N ILE A 39 6.37 10.92 8.62
CA ILE A 39 5.13 10.22 8.91
C ILE A 39 4.82 10.41 10.39
N SER A 40 3.62 10.92 10.68
CA SER A 40 3.13 11.08 12.05
C SER A 40 1.77 10.43 12.23
N GLN A 41 1.54 9.86 13.40
CA GLN A 41 0.27 9.26 13.79
C GLN A 41 -0.27 9.96 15.04
N GLN A 42 -1.37 10.68 14.91
CA GLN A 42 -2.03 11.41 15.99
C GLN A 42 -1.03 12.28 16.78
N GLY A 43 -0.16 12.99 16.06
CA GLY A 43 0.89 13.85 16.62
C GLY A 43 2.18 13.12 17.03
N ARG A 44 2.21 11.78 17.07
CA ARG A 44 3.43 11.01 17.34
C ARG A 44 4.25 10.88 16.07
N THR A 45 5.54 11.19 16.13
CA THR A 45 6.47 10.83 15.05
C THR A 45 6.48 9.31 14.89
N VAL A 46 6.40 8.83 13.66
CA VAL A 46 6.44 7.39 13.33
C VAL A 46 7.67 7.08 12.50
N LEU A 47 7.89 7.86 11.44
CA LEU A 47 9.00 7.71 10.52
C LEU A 47 9.54 9.07 10.14
N LEU A 48 10.85 9.22 10.20
CA LEU A 48 11.60 10.30 9.55
C LEU A 48 12.25 9.72 8.31
N ALA A 49 12.19 10.44 7.20
CA ALA A 49 12.85 10.03 5.97
C ALA A 49 13.44 11.25 5.24
N SER A 50 14.54 11.04 4.51
CA SER A 50 15.16 12.05 3.67
C SER A 50 15.59 11.41 2.36
N VAL A 51 15.21 12.01 1.24
CA VAL A 51 15.67 11.59 -0.08
C VAL A 51 17.17 11.85 -0.18
N ASP A 52 17.91 10.85 -0.68
CA ASP A 52 19.35 10.95 -0.87
C ASP A 52 19.72 11.95 -1.97
N ASP A 53 20.91 12.51 -1.86
CA ASP A 53 21.50 13.30 -2.94
C ASP A 53 21.56 12.48 -4.23
N GLY A 54 21.12 13.08 -5.34
CA GLY A 54 21.02 12.39 -6.63
C GLY A 54 19.76 11.53 -6.81
N ASN A 55 18.78 11.60 -5.88
CA ASN A 55 17.49 10.90 -5.98
C ASN A 55 17.63 9.38 -6.17
N ALA A 56 18.63 8.78 -5.52
CA ALA A 56 18.91 7.35 -5.63
C ALA A 56 18.17 6.48 -4.61
N GLY A 57 17.50 7.10 -3.64
CA GLY A 57 16.86 6.39 -2.55
C GLY A 57 16.44 7.30 -1.42
N VAL A 58 16.05 6.68 -0.31
CA VAL A 58 15.56 7.36 0.89
C VAL A 58 16.22 6.74 2.12
N ARG A 59 16.96 7.55 2.89
CA ARG A 59 17.34 7.17 4.26
C ARG A 59 16.17 7.40 5.19
N PHE A 60 16.00 6.52 6.15
CA PHE A 60 14.91 6.65 7.12
C PHE A 60 15.34 6.27 8.53
N ARG A 61 14.55 6.75 9.49
CA ARG A 61 14.59 6.38 10.91
C ARG A 61 13.18 6.09 11.42
N ARG A 62 12.96 4.88 11.92
CA ARG A 62 11.74 4.46 12.64
C ARG A 62 11.88 4.84 14.11
N THR A 63 10.81 5.38 14.68
CA THR A 63 10.81 5.84 16.08
C THR A 63 10.07 4.92 17.04
N GLY A 64 9.47 3.84 16.54
CA GLY A 64 8.58 2.98 17.33
C GLY A 64 7.24 3.63 17.72
N GLY A 65 6.96 4.85 17.26
CA GLY A 65 5.73 5.59 17.55
C GLY A 65 4.46 4.99 16.92
N HIS A 66 4.60 4.12 15.91
CA HIS A 66 3.47 3.51 15.21
C HIS A 66 2.60 2.65 16.13
N ARG A 67 1.29 2.79 16.00
CA ARG A 67 0.28 1.94 16.62
C ARG A 67 -0.64 1.40 15.53
N SER A 68 -1.01 0.13 15.69
CA SER A 68 -1.93 -0.51 14.75
C SER A 68 -3.26 0.23 14.71
N VAL A 69 -3.77 0.45 13.49
CA VAL A 69 -5.09 1.05 13.24
C VAL A 69 -6.22 0.04 13.42
N VAL A 70 -5.88 -1.22 13.70
CA VAL A 70 -6.79 -2.35 13.83
C VAL A 70 -6.74 -2.87 15.27
N PRO A 71 -7.90 -3.08 15.93
CA PRO A 71 -7.93 -3.68 17.25
C PRO A 71 -7.37 -5.12 17.22
N PRO A 72 -6.85 -5.64 18.34
CA PRO A 72 -6.33 -7.01 18.39
C PRO A 72 -7.35 -8.05 17.88
N LEU A 73 -6.95 -8.80 16.84
CA LEU A 73 -7.80 -9.84 16.25
C LEU A 73 -7.73 -11.13 17.07
N ARG A 74 -8.91 -11.60 17.51
CA ARG A 74 -9.08 -12.90 18.17
C ARG A 74 -9.16 -14.03 17.15
N ALA A 75 -8.72 -15.22 17.53
CA ALA A 75 -8.75 -16.41 16.67
C ALA A 75 -10.17 -16.77 16.21
N ASP A 76 -11.17 -16.66 17.08
CA ASP A 76 -12.56 -16.98 16.73
C ASP A 76 -13.11 -16.05 15.65
N THR A 77 -12.76 -14.76 15.71
CA THR A 77 -13.09 -13.80 14.65
C THR A 77 -12.42 -14.19 13.34
N ALA A 78 -11.18 -14.69 13.39
CA ALA A 78 -10.47 -15.12 12.21
C ALA A 78 -11.16 -16.31 11.53
N ARG A 79 -11.54 -17.33 12.31
CA ARG A 79 -12.26 -18.51 11.83
C ARG A 79 -13.64 -18.19 11.27
N ALA A 80 -14.40 -17.33 11.95
CA ALA A 80 -15.74 -16.93 11.50
C ALA A 80 -15.76 -16.21 10.14
N VAL A 81 -14.62 -15.66 9.72
CA VAL A 81 -14.47 -14.85 8.49
C VAL A 81 -13.45 -15.47 7.53
N ALA A 82 -12.95 -16.66 7.86
CA ALA A 82 -11.95 -17.37 7.07
C ALA A 82 -12.44 -17.60 5.63
N GLY A 83 -11.50 -17.59 4.68
CA GLY A 83 -11.79 -17.83 3.27
C GLY A 83 -12.64 -16.75 2.57
N SER A 84 -13.01 -15.66 3.26
CA SER A 84 -13.81 -14.58 2.67
C SER A 84 -13.05 -13.24 2.65
N PRO A 85 -12.28 -12.98 1.58
CA PRO A 85 -11.58 -11.71 1.39
C PRO A 85 -12.52 -10.48 1.51
N VAL A 86 -13.72 -10.54 0.91
CA VAL A 86 -14.69 -9.43 0.93
C VAL A 86 -15.12 -9.06 2.36
N ARG A 87 -15.50 -10.04 3.19
CA ARG A 87 -15.84 -9.78 4.60
C ARG A 87 -14.68 -9.18 5.39
N TRP A 88 -13.44 -9.59 5.12
CA TRP A 88 -12.27 -8.92 5.70
C TRP A 88 -12.16 -7.47 5.23
N ALA A 89 -12.29 -7.20 3.93
CA ALA A 89 -12.24 -5.85 3.40
C ALA A 89 -13.25 -4.93 4.11
N TYR A 90 -14.50 -5.37 4.30
CA TYR A 90 -15.50 -4.58 5.03
C TYR A 90 -15.12 -4.33 6.49
N ARG A 91 -14.55 -5.32 7.18
CA ARG A 91 -14.08 -5.14 8.58
C ARG A 91 -12.93 -4.14 8.65
N PHE A 92 -11.93 -4.27 7.78
CA PHE A 92 -10.80 -3.36 7.72
C PHE A 92 -11.21 -1.95 7.33
N ALA A 93 -12.16 -1.78 6.39
CA ALA A 93 -12.73 -0.49 6.04
C ALA A 93 -13.33 0.20 7.28
N ARG A 94 -14.10 -0.52 8.11
CA ARG A 94 -14.66 0.05 9.35
C ARG A 94 -13.60 0.47 10.36
N TRP A 95 -12.47 -0.23 10.46
CA TRP A 95 -11.37 0.19 11.34
C TRP A 95 -10.56 1.36 10.77
N LEU A 96 -10.39 1.41 9.45
CA LEU A 96 -9.75 2.52 8.76
C LEU A 96 -10.53 3.83 8.88
N ASP A 97 -11.84 3.77 9.10
CA ASP A 97 -12.66 4.95 9.39
C ASP A 97 -12.32 5.60 10.75
N GLY A 98 -11.54 4.92 11.59
CA GLY A 98 -11.08 5.46 12.87
C GLY A 98 -10.07 6.62 12.74
N PRO A 99 -9.84 7.38 13.83
CA PRO A 99 -9.04 8.60 13.82
C PRO A 99 -7.52 8.37 13.76
N ALA A 100 -7.05 7.12 13.69
CA ALA A 100 -5.63 6.77 13.68
C ALA A 100 -5.12 6.34 12.29
N GLY A 101 -6.03 6.24 11.31
CA GLY A 101 -5.76 5.75 9.96
C GLY A 101 -5.27 6.83 8.99
N PRO A 102 -4.85 6.41 7.78
CA PRO A 102 -4.35 7.30 6.73
C PRO A 102 -5.45 8.02 5.94
N LEU A 103 -6.72 7.62 6.16
CA LEU A 103 -7.84 8.15 5.40
C LEU A 103 -8.04 9.63 5.69
N HIS A 104 -8.13 10.41 4.61
CA HIS A 104 -8.51 11.82 4.56
C HIS A 104 -9.46 12.05 3.38
N ASP A 105 -9.97 13.26 3.23
CA ASP A 105 -10.90 13.65 2.16
C ASP A 105 -10.47 13.16 0.78
N GLY A 106 -11.43 12.58 0.06
CA GLY A 106 -11.26 12.01 -1.26
C GLY A 106 -11.61 10.53 -1.32
N ARG A 107 -11.26 9.93 -2.47
CA ARG A 107 -11.59 8.56 -2.80
C ARG A 107 -10.41 7.63 -2.56
N TRP A 108 -10.67 6.53 -1.88
CA TRP A 108 -9.69 5.50 -1.55
C TRP A 108 -10.16 4.14 -2.04
N LEU A 109 -9.20 3.25 -2.28
CA LEU A 109 -9.48 1.88 -2.69
C LEU A 109 -8.79 0.91 -1.73
N LEU A 110 -9.57 0.00 -1.16
CA LEU A 110 -9.13 -1.13 -0.36
C LEU A 110 -9.25 -2.40 -1.20
N THR A 111 -8.14 -2.87 -1.75
CA THR A 111 -8.09 -4.02 -2.64
C THR A 111 -7.43 -5.21 -1.99
N HIS A 112 -7.87 -6.41 -2.38
CA HIS A 112 -7.06 -7.60 -2.17
C HIS A 112 -5.83 -7.50 -3.04
N VAL A 113 -4.69 -7.77 -2.45
CA VAL A 113 -3.46 -7.95 -3.21
C VAL A 113 -3.32 -9.43 -3.44
N THR A 114 -3.63 -9.89 -4.65
CA THR A 114 -3.04 -11.13 -5.14
C THR A 114 -1.54 -10.88 -5.31
N PRO A 115 -0.67 -11.82 -4.90
CA PRO A 115 0.78 -11.64 -5.00
C PRO A 115 1.13 -11.07 -6.36
N PHE A 116 1.81 -9.92 -6.29
CA PHE A 116 2.18 -9.13 -7.44
C PHE A 116 2.94 -10.03 -8.42
N PRO A 117 2.46 -10.22 -9.66
CA PRO A 117 3.09 -11.11 -10.60
C PRO A 117 4.39 -10.48 -11.13
N ARG A 118 5.44 -10.53 -10.31
CA ARG A 118 6.80 -10.68 -10.81
C ARG A 118 7.35 -12.02 -10.33
N TRP A 119 8.01 -12.67 -11.28
CA TRP A 119 8.70 -13.95 -11.22
C TRP A 119 9.25 -14.24 -9.81
N ARG A 120 8.49 -14.97 -8.98
CA ARG A 120 9.10 -15.71 -7.88
C ARG A 120 10.06 -16.69 -8.54
N PRO A 121 11.38 -16.62 -8.27
CA PRO A 121 12.32 -17.53 -8.88
C PRO A 121 11.84 -18.98 -8.71
N PRO A 122 11.80 -19.79 -9.79
CA PRO A 122 11.50 -21.21 -9.67
C PRO A 122 12.39 -21.83 -8.60
N GLY A 123 11.77 -22.49 -7.63
CA GLY A 123 12.48 -23.11 -6.50
C GLY A 123 12.65 -22.24 -5.26
N SER A 124 12.32 -20.93 -5.27
CA SER A 124 12.32 -20.14 -4.03
C SER A 124 11.08 -20.41 -3.19
N SER A 125 11.27 -20.48 -1.87
CA SER A 125 10.19 -20.66 -0.92
C SER A 125 9.39 -19.35 -0.75
N HIS A 126 8.15 -19.43 -0.25
CA HIS A 126 7.42 -18.19 0.08
C HIS A 126 8.15 -17.42 1.18
N ALA A 127 8.79 -18.11 2.12
CA ALA A 127 9.59 -17.48 3.16
C ALA A 127 10.69 -16.59 2.59
N ASP A 128 11.49 -17.10 1.65
CA ASP A 128 12.59 -16.34 1.02
C ASP A 128 12.05 -15.18 0.21
N TYR A 129 10.99 -15.43 -0.58
CA TYR A 129 10.36 -14.40 -1.40
C TYR A 129 9.83 -13.25 -0.54
N TRP A 130 8.99 -13.55 0.45
CA TRP A 130 8.40 -12.53 1.31
C TRP A 130 9.42 -11.87 2.24
N GLY A 131 10.43 -12.61 2.70
CA GLY A 131 11.57 -12.07 3.43
C GLY A 131 12.31 -11.02 2.60
N SER A 132 12.60 -11.31 1.33
CA SER A 132 13.30 -10.40 0.41
C SER A 132 12.53 -9.12 0.06
N LEU A 133 11.19 -9.12 0.27
CA LEU A 133 10.36 -7.94 0.05
C LEU A 133 10.36 -6.98 1.24
N LEU A 134 10.85 -7.38 2.41
CA LEU A 134 10.89 -6.53 3.59
C LEU A 134 12.01 -5.49 3.47
N ILE A 135 11.70 -4.23 3.79
CA ILE A 135 12.71 -3.20 3.99
C ILE A 135 13.43 -3.43 5.32
N GLU A 136 14.70 -3.76 5.24
CA GLU A 136 15.59 -4.02 6.38
C GLU A 136 16.03 -2.75 7.11
N GLY A 137 16.78 -2.93 8.21
CA GLY A 137 17.27 -1.86 9.08
C GLY A 137 16.30 -1.52 10.21
N HIS A 138 16.80 -1.28 11.42
CA HIS A 138 16.03 -0.71 12.53
C HIS A 138 16.98 -0.18 13.61
N PRO A 139 16.77 1.03 14.16
CA PRO A 139 15.75 2.01 13.78
C PRO A 139 16.01 2.63 12.40
N ASP A 140 17.27 2.64 11.98
CA ASP A 140 17.74 3.25 10.75
C ASP A 140 17.83 2.25 9.59
N GLY A 141 17.66 2.75 8.38
CA GLY A 141 17.88 2.00 7.16
C GLY A 141 17.78 2.87 5.92
N ARG A 142 17.84 2.22 4.75
CA ARG A 142 17.78 2.88 3.45
C ARG A 142 16.85 2.11 2.52
N ILE A 143 16.08 2.85 1.73
CA ILE A 143 15.34 2.36 0.58
C ILE A 143 16.18 2.72 -0.65
N ASP A 144 16.64 1.73 -1.40
CA ASP A 144 17.31 1.98 -2.69
C ASP A 144 16.27 1.95 -3.82
N TRP A 145 16.04 3.08 -4.50
CA TRP A 145 15.03 3.11 -5.56
C TRP A 145 15.42 2.33 -6.81
N PHE A 146 16.70 2.07 -7.04
CA PHE A 146 17.20 1.31 -8.19
C PHE A 146 17.12 -0.20 -7.96
N GLU A 147 17.49 -0.66 -6.77
CA GLU A 147 17.32 -2.05 -6.36
C GLU A 147 15.84 -2.39 -6.12
N HIS A 148 15.06 -1.40 -5.71
CA HIS A 148 13.65 -1.56 -5.37
C HIS A 148 12.70 -0.96 -6.39
N HIS A 149 13.13 -0.78 -7.64
CA HIS A 149 12.29 -0.27 -8.73
C HIS A 149 10.94 -1.01 -8.80
N GLY A 150 9.89 -0.34 -8.33
CA GLY A 150 8.52 -0.81 -8.40
C GLY A 150 7.91 -1.02 -7.02
N ALA A 151 6.69 -0.50 -6.91
CA ALA A 151 5.69 -0.48 -5.85
C ALA A 151 5.47 -1.71 -4.95
N TRP A 152 6.49 -2.49 -4.60
CA TRP A 152 6.32 -3.87 -4.14
C TRP A 152 7.01 -4.17 -2.81
N LYS A 153 7.91 -3.30 -2.36
CA LYS A 153 8.57 -3.48 -1.07
C LYS A 153 7.59 -3.24 0.07
N VAL A 154 7.63 -4.13 1.04
CA VAL A 154 6.86 -4.03 2.26
C VAL A 154 7.73 -3.35 3.30
N PHE A 155 7.25 -2.23 3.84
CA PHE A 155 7.93 -1.44 4.85
C PHE A 155 7.26 -1.67 6.20
N PRO A 156 7.85 -2.48 7.10
CA PRO A 156 7.33 -2.63 8.46
C PRO A 156 7.48 -1.31 9.22
N LEU A 157 6.39 -0.73 9.73
CA LEU A 157 6.48 0.47 10.59
C LEU A 157 7.02 0.20 12.01
N ARG A 158 7.26 -1.07 12.34
CA ARG A 158 7.81 -1.58 13.60
C ARG A 158 8.76 -2.72 13.27
N PRO A 159 9.71 -3.07 14.16
CA PRO A 159 10.49 -4.29 14.04
C PRO A 159 9.60 -5.49 13.73
N MET A 160 10.05 -6.32 12.79
CA MET A 160 9.38 -7.59 12.54
C MET A 160 9.61 -8.50 13.75
N PRO A 161 8.54 -9.06 14.36
CA PRO A 161 8.70 -9.95 15.50
C PRO A 161 9.35 -11.27 15.05
N GLY A 162 10.16 -11.85 15.93
CA GLY A 162 10.81 -13.14 15.67
C GLY A 162 9.80 -14.29 15.58
N ALA A 163 10.19 -15.35 14.88
CA ALA A 163 9.34 -16.54 14.68
C ALA A 163 8.90 -17.23 15.99
N ASP A 164 9.64 -16.99 17.08
CA ASP A 164 9.40 -17.57 18.39
C ASP A 164 8.53 -16.72 19.34
N ASP A 165 8.19 -15.50 18.94
CA ASP A 165 7.29 -14.63 19.70
C ASP A 165 5.92 -15.32 19.89
N THR A 166 5.39 -15.29 21.11
CA THR A 166 4.10 -15.89 21.48
C THR A 166 2.99 -15.51 20.52
N ARG A 167 2.94 -14.25 20.07
CA ARG A 167 1.91 -13.79 19.14
C ARG A 167 2.12 -14.35 17.73
N VAL A 168 3.37 -14.50 17.30
CA VAL A 168 3.72 -15.12 16.02
C VAL A 168 3.38 -16.62 16.04
N LYS A 169 3.75 -17.35 17.11
CA LYS A 169 3.37 -18.76 17.30
C LYS A 169 1.87 -19.00 17.17
N ALA A 170 1.05 -18.15 17.79
CA ALA A 170 -0.41 -18.24 17.67
C ALA A 170 -0.90 -18.04 16.21
N TYR A 171 -0.34 -17.07 15.49
CA TYR A 171 -0.68 -16.85 14.08
C TYR A 171 -0.11 -17.90 13.13
N ARG A 172 1.01 -18.55 13.46
CA ARG A 172 1.54 -19.70 12.70
C ARG A 172 0.55 -20.86 12.69
N GLY A 173 -0.11 -21.12 13.83
CA GLY A 173 -1.24 -22.06 13.88
C GLY A 173 -2.36 -21.69 12.91
N GLN A 174 -2.79 -20.42 12.92
CA GLN A 174 -3.82 -19.93 11.99
C GLN A 174 -3.40 -19.97 10.52
N ALA A 175 -2.11 -19.76 10.23
CA ALA A 175 -1.55 -19.86 8.88
C ALA A 175 -1.64 -21.29 8.34
N ARG A 176 -1.26 -22.28 9.16
CA ARG A 176 -1.42 -23.71 8.82
C ARG A 176 -2.88 -24.12 8.65
N GLU A 177 -3.77 -23.56 9.46
CA GLU A 177 -5.22 -23.76 9.35
C GLU A 177 -5.86 -23.04 8.14
N GLY A 178 -5.14 -22.17 7.44
CA GLY A 178 -5.68 -21.38 6.32
C GLY A 178 -6.66 -20.28 6.74
N VAL A 179 -6.63 -19.86 8.01
CA VAL A 179 -7.56 -18.87 8.60
C VAL A 179 -6.87 -17.56 8.99
N LEU A 180 -5.61 -17.38 8.59
CA LEU A 180 -4.81 -16.20 8.92
C LEU A 180 -5.50 -14.90 8.45
N PRO A 181 -5.74 -13.91 9.33
CA PRO A 181 -6.30 -12.64 8.91
C PRO A 181 -5.35 -11.86 7.98
N PRO A 182 -5.88 -11.06 7.02
CA PRO A 182 -5.04 -10.30 6.11
C PRO A 182 -4.10 -9.32 6.82
N VAL A 183 -2.92 -9.10 6.25
CA VAL A 183 -2.02 -7.99 6.59
C VAL A 183 -2.54 -6.73 5.90
N LEU A 184 -2.63 -5.62 6.64
CA LEU A 184 -3.10 -4.34 6.09
C LEU A 184 -1.91 -3.48 5.69
N LEU A 185 -1.87 -3.13 4.41
CA LEU A 185 -0.83 -2.34 3.78
C LEU A 185 -1.37 -0.98 3.35
N TRP A 186 -0.53 0.05 3.44
CA TRP A 186 -0.79 1.38 2.89
C TRP A 186 0.27 1.73 1.86
N TRP A 187 -0.15 2.04 0.64
CA TRP A 187 0.74 2.54 -0.40
C TRP A 187 1.18 3.98 -0.11
N VAL A 188 2.49 4.23 -0.05
CA VAL A 188 3.06 5.57 0.06
C VAL A 188 4.01 5.83 -1.10
N SER A 189 3.54 6.66 -2.03
CA SER A 189 4.24 6.93 -3.30
C SER A 189 5.59 7.62 -3.10
N GLY A 190 5.72 8.50 -2.11
CA GLY A 190 6.99 9.19 -1.82
C GLY A 190 8.11 8.27 -1.29
N LEU A 191 7.76 7.04 -0.90
CA LEU A 191 8.72 6.00 -0.50
C LEU A 191 8.80 4.85 -1.51
N ASP A 192 7.91 4.83 -2.52
CA ASP A 192 7.69 3.70 -3.42
C ASP A 192 7.42 2.35 -2.68
N CYS A 193 6.75 2.40 -1.51
CA CYS A 193 6.61 1.24 -0.61
C CYS A 193 5.19 1.03 -0.07
N HIS A 194 4.92 -0.22 0.34
CA HIS A 194 3.75 -0.63 1.10
C HIS A 194 4.04 -0.66 2.60
N LEU A 195 3.57 0.33 3.34
CA LEU A 195 3.71 0.39 4.80
C LEU A 195 2.78 -0.62 5.48
N VAL A 196 3.30 -1.42 6.41
CA VAL A 196 2.48 -2.32 7.23
C VAL A 196 1.76 -1.51 8.31
N LEU A 197 0.45 -1.26 8.11
CA LEU A 197 -0.40 -0.61 9.10
C LEU A 197 -0.76 -1.55 10.26
N ASP A 198 -1.10 -2.79 9.92
CA ASP A 198 -1.40 -3.86 10.88
C ASP A 198 -0.98 -5.22 10.31
N GLY A 199 -0.65 -6.14 11.21
CA GLY A 199 -0.36 -7.53 10.83
C GLY A 199 1.12 -7.89 10.77
N HIS A 200 2.03 -7.12 11.40
CA HIS A 200 3.46 -7.49 11.50
C HIS A 200 3.67 -8.94 11.95
N ALA A 201 2.98 -9.37 13.02
CA ALA A 201 3.07 -10.75 13.50
C ALA A 201 2.39 -11.77 12.58
N ARG A 202 1.39 -11.36 11.79
CA ARG A 202 0.72 -12.24 10.80
C ARG A 202 1.60 -12.44 9.58
N LEU A 203 2.27 -11.37 9.12
CA LEU A 203 3.27 -11.44 8.07
C LEU A 203 4.47 -12.31 8.50
N ALA A 204 4.99 -12.09 9.71
CA ALA A 204 6.06 -12.93 10.26
C ALA A 204 5.64 -14.41 10.37
N ALA A 205 4.40 -14.68 10.78
CA ALA A 205 3.87 -16.04 10.83
C ALA A 205 3.76 -16.68 9.44
N ALA A 206 3.26 -15.96 8.43
CA ALA A 206 3.17 -16.45 7.06
C ALA A 206 4.56 -16.77 6.48
N ILE A 207 5.54 -15.88 6.71
CA ILE A 207 6.94 -16.09 6.33
C ILE A 207 7.49 -17.34 7.03
N ALA A 208 7.32 -17.46 8.34
CA ALA A 208 7.82 -18.60 9.12
C ALA A 208 7.20 -19.95 8.70
N GLU A 209 5.96 -19.94 8.22
CA GLU A 209 5.29 -21.13 7.68
C GLU A 209 5.49 -21.32 6.18
N SER A 210 6.25 -20.43 5.52
CA SER A 210 6.47 -20.43 4.08
C SER A 210 5.16 -20.55 3.27
N VAL A 211 4.16 -19.76 3.69
CA VAL A 211 2.88 -19.62 3.01
C VAL A 211 2.67 -18.21 2.50
N GLU A 212 1.79 -18.07 1.52
CA GLU A 212 1.36 -16.78 0.99
C GLU A 212 0.56 -16.00 2.05
N PRO A 213 1.01 -14.80 2.50
CA PRO A 213 0.25 -13.98 3.41
C PRO A 213 -0.99 -13.44 2.69
N PRO A 214 -2.19 -13.51 3.29
CA PRO A 214 -3.33 -12.77 2.77
C PRO A 214 -3.07 -11.27 2.94
N LEU A 215 -3.23 -10.49 1.88
CA LEU A 215 -2.89 -9.07 1.87
C LEU A 215 -4.09 -8.19 1.47
N LEU A 216 -4.27 -7.10 2.22
CA LEU A 216 -5.18 -6.01 1.91
C LEU A 216 -4.40 -4.72 1.77
N ARG A 217 -4.58 -4.00 0.66
CA ARG A 217 -3.91 -2.72 0.40
C ARG A 217 -4.90 -1.60 0.31
N VAL A 218 -4.64 -0.52 1.07
CA VAL A 218 -5.32 0.76 0.95
C VAL A 218 -4.44 1.79 0.24
N HIS A 219 -5.03 2.53 -0.70
CA HIS A 219 -4.35 3.60 -1.45
C HIS A 219 -5.38 4.64 -1.93
N ARG A 220 -4.92 5.85 -2.23
CA ARG A 220 -5.75 6.86 -2.89
C ARG A 220 -6.00 6.44 -4.34
N THR A 221 -7.19 6.73 -4.85
CA THR A 221 -7.57 6.47 -6.23
C THR A 221 -8.23 7.70 -6.84
N LEU A 222 -8.48 7.66 -8.14
CA LEU A 222 -9.12 8.74 -8.89
C LEU A 222 -10.44 9.12 -8.26
N ALA A 223 -10.68 10.44 -8.14
CA ALA A 223 -12.01 10.95 -7.82
C ALA A 223 -13.02 10.47 -8.88
N ARG A 224 -14.32 10.45 -8.55
CA ARG A 224 -15.34 9.92 -9.47
C ARG A 224 -15.40 10.69 -10.78
N ASP A 225 -15.30 12.01 -10.72
CA ASP A 225 -15.38 12.87 -11.89
C ASP A 225 -14.14 12.70 -12.77
N ASP A 226 -12.95 12.60 -12.17
CA ASP A 226 -11.72 12.29 -12.88
C ASP A 226 -11.76 10.89 -13.52
N LEU A 227 -12.31 9.90 -12.82
CA LEU A 227 -12.48 8.55 -13.35
C LEU A 227 -13.41 8.57 -14.58
N SER A 228 -14.55 9.26 -14.50
CA SER A 228 -15.48 9.40 -15.62
C SER A 228 -14.78 10.03 -16.83
N THR A 229 -14.07 11.13 -16.61
CA THR A 229 -13.32 11.84 -17.65
C THR A 229 -12.31 10.92 -18.33
N ARG A 230 -11.53 10.14 -17.56
CA ARG A 230 -10.55 9.20 -18.13
C ARG A 230 -11.16 8.00 -18.85
N VAL A 231 -12.33 7.55 -18.42
CA VAL A 231 -13.10 6.52 -19.16
C VAL A 231 -13.54 7.07 -20.51
N ASP A 232 -14.10 8.28 -20.54
CA ASP A 232 -14.53 8.94 -21.77
C ASP A 232 -13.36 9.18 -22.73
N GLU A 233 -12.20 9.60 -22.21
CA GLU A 233 -10.96 9.73 -22.98
C GLU A 233 -10.52 8.39 -23.59
N ALA A 234 -10.53 7.30 -22.81
CA ALA A 234 -10.14 5.98 -23.28
C ALA A 234 -11.08 5.46 -24.38
N VAL A 235 -12.39 5.67 -24.23
CA VAL A 235 -13.41 5.32 -25.24
C VAL A 235 -13.27 6.20 -26.49
N GLY A 236 -12.99 7.49 -26.32
CA GLY A 236 -12.74 8.43 -27.42
C GLY A 236 -11.51 8.06 -28.24
N ASP A 237 -10.39 7.69 -27.58
CA ASP A 237 -9.19 7.17 -28.22
C ASP A 237 -9.47 5.88 -29.02
N HIS A 238 -10.22 4.95 -28.43
CA HIS A 238 -10.61 3.71 -29.11
C HIS A 238 -11.44 3.99 -30.37
N THR A 239 -12.41 4.89 -30.27
CA THR A 239 -13.27 5.30 -31.40
C THR A 239 -12.45 5.96 -32.51
N ARG A 240 -11.49 6.83 -32.15
CA ARG A 240 -10.57 7.45 -33.12
C ARG A 240 -9.71 6.41 -33.84
N GLU A 241 -9.25 5.38 -33.15
CA GLU A 241 -8.45 4.32 -33.77
C GLU A 241 -9.28 3.47 -34.73
N LEU A 242 -10.52 3.11 -34.39
CA LEU A 242 -11.42 2.40 -35.31
C LEU A 242 -11.73 3.24 -36.56
N ALA A 243 -11.96 4.56 -36.39
CA ALA A 243 -12.16 5.47 -37.52
C ALA A 243 -10.92 5.53 -38.43
N ARG A 244 -9.72 5.54 -37.85
CA ARG A 244 -8.46 5.48 -38.60
C ARG A 244 -8.35 4.19 -39.44
N PHE A 245 -8.66 3.03 -38.87
CA PHE A 245 -8.68 1.77 -39.61
C PHE A 245 -9.73 1.76 -40.72
N SER A 246 -10.91 2.35 -40.48
CA SER A 246 -11.94 2.52 -41.51
C SER A 246 -11.44 3.35 -42.69
N VAL A 247 -10.72 4.45 -42.44
CA VAL A 247 -10.12 5.28 -43.49
C VAL A 247 -9.04 4.50 -44.25
N LEU A 248 -8.15 3.79 -43.55
CA LEU A 248 -7.11 2.98 -44.19
C LEU A 248 -7.69 1.88 -45.08
N ARG A 249 -8.78 1.23 -44.63
CA ARG A 249 -9.48 0.20 -45.40
C ARG A 249 -10.16 0.77 -46.63
N ALA A 250 -10.69 1.99 -46.57
CA ALA A 250 -11.24 2.68 -47.74
C ALA A 250 -10.16 2.99 -48.78
N LEU A 251 -8.94 3.34 -48.34
CA LEU A 251 -7.83 3.70 -49.23
C LEU A 251 -7.06 2.49 -49.80
N HIS A 252 -6.90 1.43 -49.01
CA HIS A 252 -6.02 0.30 -49.33
C HIS A 252 -6.76 -1.03 -49.50
N GLY A 253 -8.09 -1.01 -49.42
CA GLY A 253 -8.94 -2.16 -49.66
C GLY A 253 -9.10 -3.10 -48.45
N PRO A 254 -9.82 -4.22 -48.64
CA PRO A 254 -10.30 -5.08 -47.55
C PRO A 254 -9.23 -5.91 -46.86
N ALA A 255 -7.99 -5.91 -47.37
CA ALA A 255 -6.86 -6.56 -46.71
C ALA A 255 -6.42 -5.84 -45.44
N VAL A 256 -6.78 -4.55 -45.28
CA VAL A 256 -6.58 -3.81 -44.02
C VAL A 256 -7.60 -4.30 -42.98
N PRO A 257 -7.15 -4.72 -41.77
CA PRO A 257 -8.05 -5.11 -40.68
C PRO A 257 -9.03 -3.99 -40.30
N ASP A 258 -10.17 -4.35 -39.70
CA ASP A 258 -11.12 -3.37 -39.14
C ASP A 258 -10.63 -2.65 -37.88
N GLY A 259 -9.47 -3.05 -37.36
CA GLY A 259 -8.85 -2.46 -36.18
C GLY A 259 -9.38 -2.99 -34.84
N ALA A 260 -10.50 -3.72 -34.80
CA ALA A 260 -11.13 -4.14 -33.56
C ALA A 260 -10.23 -5.08 -32.73
N ALA A 261 -9.56 -6.02 -33.40
CA ALA A 261 -8.62 -6.94 -32.77
C ALA A 261 -7.38 -6.26 -32.16
N LEU A 262 -7.05 -5.04 -32.58
CA LEU A 262 -5.92 -4.25 -32.06
C LEU A 262 -6.37 -3.23 -31.01
N ALA A 263 -7.42 -2.46 -31.31
CA ALA A 263 -7.91 -1.37 -30.47
C ALA A 263 -8.71 -1.87 -29.25
N GLY A 264 -9.41 -2.99 -29.37
CA GLY A 264 -10.21 -3.58 -28.28
C GLY A 264 -9.36 -3.95 -27.06
N PRO A 265 -8.29 -4.76 -27.20
CA PRO A 265 -7.41 -5.10 -26.08
C PRO A 265 -6.72 -3.89 -25.44
N VAL A 266 -6.45 -2.83 -26.20
CA VAL A 266 -5.90 -1.58 -25.67
C VAL A 266 -6.92 -0.86 -24.78
N LEU A 267 -8.16 -0.71 -25.25
CA LEU A 267 -9.25 -0.14 -24.45
C LEU A 267 -9.47 -0.95 -23.17
N ALA A 268 -9.60 -2.27 -23.28
CA ALA A 268 -9.79 -3.16 -22.14
C ALA A 268 -8.68 -3.01 -21.09
N ARG A 269 -7.40 -2.95 -21.51
CA ARG A 269 -6.27 -2.71 -20.59
C ARG A 269 -6.34 -1.34 -19.91
N ARG A 270 -6.74 -0.30 -20.64
CA ARG A 270 -6.88 1.06 -20.07
C ARG A 270 -8.00 1.11 -19.03
N LEU A 271 -9.17 0.57 -19.34
CA LEU A 271 -10.29 0.50 -18.40
C LEU A 271 -9.92 -0.33 -17.16
N ALA A 272 -9.30 -1.50 -17.35
CA ALA A 272 -8.81 -2.32 -16.23
C ALA A 272 -7.75 -1.63 -15.37
N ALA A 273 -6.93 -0.73 -15.95
CA ALA A 273 -5.97 0.07 -15.19
C ALA A 273 -6.66 1.17 -14.37
N LEU A 274 -7.77 1.73 -14.87
CA LEU A 274 -8.56 2.73 -14.15
C LEU A 274 -9.28 2.14 -12.93
N ASP A 275 -9.73 0.87 -13.00
CA ASP A 275 -10.39 0.17 -11.88
C ASP A 275 -9.52 0.08 -10.61
N VAL A 276 -8.20 0.07 -10.78
CA VAL A 276 -7.20 -0.07 -9.71
C VAL A 276 -6.19 1.08 -9.71
N ALA A 277 -6.58 2.22 -10.29
CA ALA A 277 -5.71 3.38 -10.43
C ALA A 277 -5.20 3.84 -9.06
N VAL A 278 -3.87 4.03 -8.99
CA VAL A 278 -3.18 4.49 -7.80
C VAL A 278 -2.83 5.96 -7.98
N GLU A 279 -3.41 6.82 -7.15
CA GLU A 279 -3.04 8.23 -7.08
C GLU A 279 -1.85 8.43 -6.14
N PRO A 280 -1.00 9.46 -6.38
CA PRO A 280 0.03 9.84 -5.44
C PRO A 280 -0.53 10.04 -4.04
N THR A 281 0.26 9.64 -3.05
CA THR A 281 -0.05 9.88 -1.65
C THR A 281 -0.05 11.36 -1.40
N TRP A 282 -1.13 11.87 -0.81
CA TRP A 282 -1.20 13.27 -0.44
C TRP A 282 -0.21 13.52 0.69
N ALA A 283 0.57 14.60 0.57
CA ALA A 283 1.49 15.05 1.59
C ALA A 283 1.21 16.51 1.94
N TRP A 284 1.23 16.82 3.24
CA TRP A 284 1.02 18.18 3.73
C TRP A 284 2.37 18.88 3.93
N PRO A 285 2.46 20.18 3.67
CA PRO A 285 3.66 20.94 4.04
C PRO A 285 3.87 20.84 5.55
N LEU A 286 5.09 20.55 5.97
CA LEU A 286 5.47 20.58 7.38
C LEU A 286 5.63 22.05 7.82
N PRO A 287 4.85 22.54 8.79
CA PRO A 287 5.02 23.90 9.30
C PRO A 287 6.43 24.13 9.83
N GLY A 288 7.08 25.21 9.38
CA GLY A 288 8.48 25.51 9.69
C GLY A 288 9.52 24.78 8.82
N GLY A 289 9.07 24.04 7.81
CA GLY A 289 9.93 23.48 6.76
C GLY A 289 11.02 22.54 7.28
N GLU A 290 12.16 22.54 6.59
CA GLU A 290 13.29 21.64 6.88
C GLU A 290 13.88 21.88 8.27
N ALA A 291 13.91 23.13 8.73
CA ALA A 291 14.37 23.46 10.07
C ALA A 291 13.50 22.81 11.16
N ALA A 292 12.18 22.73 10.95
CA ALA A 292 11.29 22.00 11.85
C ALA A 292 11.52 20.49 11.79
N TRP A 293 11.73 19.95 10.58
CA TRP A 293 12.07 18.54 10.40
C TRP A 293 13.36 18.17 11.14
N GLN A 294 14.42 18.97 10.99
CA GLN A 294 15.72 18.74 11.64
C GLN A 294 15.58 18.74 13.16
N ARG A 295 14.86 19.73 13.74
CA ARG A 295 14.60 19.76 15.19
C ARG A 295 13.89 18.50 15.69
N ILE A 296 12.94 17.97 14.93
CA ILE A 296 12.25 16.71 15.28
C ILE A 296 13.23 15.54 15.20
N ALA A 297 14.05 15.48 14.16
CA ALA A 297 15.06 14.43 13.99
C ALA A 297 16.10 14.43 15.11
N ASP A 298 16.59 15.60 15.50
CA ASP A 298 17.53 15.77 16.61
C ASP A 298 16.89 15.35 17.94
N ALA A 299 15.64 15.75 18.19
CA ALA A 299 14.91 15.40 19.41
C ALA A 299 14.65 13.89 19.54
N VAL A 300 14.30 13.22 18.44
CA VAL A 300 14.14 11.75 18.40
C VAL A 300 15.45 11.06 18.71
N THR A 301 16.55 11.51 18.09
CA THR A 301 17.88 10.92 18.28
C THR A 301 18.38 11.12 19.72
N ALA A 302 18.13 12.28 20.32
CA ALA A 302 18.53 12.58 21.69
C ALA A 302 17.73 11.78 22.74
N ALA A 303 16.44 11.54 22.52
CA ALA A 303 15.59 10.77 23.44
C ALA A 303 15.99 9.28 23.53
N GLU A 304 16.59 8.73 22.47
CA GLU A 304 17.09 7.35 22.46
C GLU A 304 18.45 7.24 23.17
N GLY A 305 19.31 8.26 23.05
CA GLY A 305 20.60 8.30 23.75
C GLY A 305 20.46 8.41 25.27
N SER A 306 19.46 9.14 25.78
CA SER A 306 19.21 9.25 27.22
C SER A 306 18.54 8.02 27.85
N GLY A 307 17.90 7.17 27.04
CA GLY A 307 17.35 5.89 27.48
C GLY A 307 18.40 4.79 27.67
N ALA A 308 19.59 4.94 27.09
CA ALA A 308 20.68 3.95 27.20
C ALA A 308 21.51 4.10 28.49
N ASP A 309 21.53 5.27 29.12
CA ASP A 309 22.31 5.55 30.36
C ASP A 309 21.54 5.22 31.66
N GLY A 310 20.31 4.72 31.57
CA GLY A 310 19.43 4.50 32.72
C GLY A 310 19.45 3.11 33.36
N THR A 311 20.32 2.18 32.92
CA THR A 311 20.37 0.82 33.49
C THR A 311 21.73 0.53 34.12
N GLY A 312 21.85 0.85 35.40
CA GLY A 312 22.84 0.29 36.31
C GLY A 312 22.83 1.01 37.67
N PRO A 313 23.07 0.32 38.80
CA PRO A 313 23.28 -1.11 39.03
C PRO A 313 22.06 -1.85 39.61
#